data_AF-A0A7Y2FNF7-F1
#
_entry.id   AF-A0A7Y2FNF7-F1
#
_cell.length_a   1.000
_cell.length_b   1.000
_cell.length_c   1.000
_cell.angle_alpha   90.00
_cell.angle_beta   90.00
_cell.angle_gamma   90.00
#
_symmetry.space_group_name_H-M   'P 1'
#
loop_
_entity.id
_entity.type
_entity.pdbx_description
1 polymer ?
#
loop_
_entity_poly.entity_id
_entity_poly.type
_entity_poly.pdbx_seq_one_letter_code
_entity_poly.pdbx_strand_id
1 'polypeptide(L)' 'MKAVILAGGRGTRISEESTMRPKPMIELGGKPILWHIMKLYSQ' A
#
# COMPACT_ATOMS: atom_id res chain seq x y z
N MET A 1 2.50 -19.76 -3.19
CA MET A 1 1.23 -19.47 -3.90
C MET A 1 1.40 -18.15 -4.68
N LYS A 2 0.78 -17.99 -5.85
CA LYS A 2 0.80 -16.69 -6.57
C LYS A 2 -0.36 -15.83 -6.10
N ALA A 3 -0.12 -14.54 -5.87
CA ALA A 3 -1.14 -13.56 -5.45
C ALA A 3 -1.04 -12.29 -6.30
N VAL A 4 -2.15 -11.57 -6.43
CA VAL A 4 -2.24 -10.28 -7.13
C VAL A 4 -2.77 -9.23 -6.17
N ILE A 5 -2.05 -8.12 -6.03
CA ILE A 5 -2.45 -6.98 -5.21
C ILE A 5 -2.87 -5.84 -6.14
N LEU A 6 -4.16 -5.49 -6.13
CA LEU A 6 -4.70 -4.41 -6.97
C LEU A 6 -4.45 -3.05 -6.30
N ALA A 7 -3.45 -2.34 -6.80
CA ALA A 7 -2.94 -1.07 -6.26
C ALA A 7 -3.21 0.15 -7.16
N GLY A 8 -4.01 0.01 -8.23
CA GLY A 8 -4.21 1.05 -9.26
C GLY A 8 -5.29 2.11 -8.98
N GLY A 9 -5.68 2.32 -7.73
CA GLY A 9 -6.70 3.32 -7.38
C GLY A 9 -6.17 4.76 -7.44
N ARG A 10 -7.03 5.74 -7.75
CA ARG A 10 -6.67 7.18 -7.86
C ARG A 10 -6.25 7.88 -6.56
N GLY A 11 -6.39 7.24 -5.39
CA GLY A 11 -5.93 7.81 -4.11
C GLY A 11 -6.74 9.00 -3.56
N THR A 12 -7.90 9.34 -4.13
CA THR A 12 -8.66 10.56 -3.82
C THR A 12 -9.17 10.69 -2.38
N ARG A 13 -9.27 9.59 -1.63
CA ARG A 13 -9.77 9.59 -0.24
C ARG A 13 -8.71 9.94 0.81
N ILE A 14 -7.43 9.93 0.45
CA ILE A 14 -6.31 10.31 1.33
C ILE A 14 -5.37 11.15 0.47
N SER A 15 -5.88 12.25 -0.07
CA SER A 15 -5.18 13.02 -1.09
C SER A 15 -3.93 13.72 -0.54
N GLU A 16 -3.89 14.13 0.73
CA GLU A 16 -2.71 14.82 1.29
C GLU A 16 -1.45 13.97 1.14
N GLU A 17 -1.55 12.69 1.47
CA GLU A 17 -0.46 11.72 1.31
C GLU A 17 -0.37 11.18 -0.12
N SER A 18 -1.52 10.92 -0.76
CA SER A 18 -1.56 10.25 -2.07
C SER A 18 -1.03 11.10 -3.23
N THR A 19 -0.92 12.41 -3.04
CA THR A 19 -0.33 13.33 -4.03
C THR A 19 1.19 13.20 -4.07
N MET A 20 1.83 12.91 -2.93
CA MET A 20 3.28 12.74 -2.84
C MET A 20 3.73 11.30 -3.10
N ARG A 21 2.91 10.31 -2.74
CA ARG A 21 3.22 8.89 -2.94
C ARG A 21 1.94 8.06 -3.14
N PRO A 22 1.96 6.97 -3.92
CA PRO A 22 0.80 6.08 -4.02
C PRO A 22 0.34 5.58 -2.64
N LYS A 23 -0.98 5.48 -2.41
CA LYS A 23 -1.54 5.00 -1.14
C LYS A 23 -0.89 3.71 -0.59
N PRO A 24 -0.59 2.67 -1.40
CA PRO A 24 0.07 1.46 -0.90
C PRO A 24 1.47 1.70 -0.31
N MET A 25 2.12 2.81 -0.65
CA MET A 25 3.46 3.19 -0.21
C MET A 25 3.45 4.15 0.99
N ILE A 26 2.28 4.52 1.51
CA ILE A 26 2.18 5.31 2.75
C ILE A 26 2.70 4.46 3.91
N GLU A 27 3.50 5.09 4.78
CA GLU A 27 4.12 4.42 5.91
C GLU A 27 3.17 4.31 7.10
N LEU A 28 3.18 3.13 7.71
CA LEU A 28 2.53 2.83 8.99
C LEU A 28 3.56 2.12 9.86
N GLY A 29 3.95 2.74 10.98
CA GLY A 29 4.96 2.17 11.89
C GLY A 29 6.33 1.94 11.22
N GLY A 30 6.77 2.83 10.33
CA GLY A 30 8.08 2.77 9.66
C GLY A 30 8.18 1.76 8.51
N LYS A 31 7.06 1.16 8.08
CA LYS A 31 6.98 0.30 6.89
C LYS A 31 5.76 0.67 6.04
N PRO A 32 5.82 0.54 4.70
CA PRO A 32 4.68 0.88 3.85
C PRO A 32 3.50 -0.08 4.05
N ILE A 33 2.27 0.38 3.81
CA ILE A 33 1.05 -0.45 3.85
C ILE A 33 1.22 -1.73 3.01
N LEU A 34 1.82 -1.64 1.83
CA LEU A 34 2.07 -2.79 0.97
C LEU A 34 2.94 -3.85 1.63
N TRP A 35 3.94 -3.45 2.44
CA TRP A 35 4.77 -4.40 3.19
C TRP A 35 3.95 -5.20 4.20
N HIS A 36 3.05 -4.52 4.93
CA HIS A 36 2.16 -5.17 5.89
C HIS A 36 1.23 -6.18 5.21
N ILE A 37 0.71 -5.85 4.02
CA ILE A 37 -0.10 -6.78 3.21
C ILE A 37 0.74 -7.97 2.75
N MET A 38 1.94 -7.73 2.21
CA MET A 38 2.83 -8.81 1.75
C MET A 38 3.23 -9.76 2.88
N LYS A 39 3.37 -9.26 4.12
CA LYS A 39 3.63 -10.08 5.31
C LYS A 39 2.51 -11.08 5.61
N LEU A 40 1.27 -10.80 5.22
CA LEU A 40 0.16 -11.77 5.34
C LEU A 40 0.35 -12.98 4.40
N TYR A 41 1.04 -12.78 3.29
CA TYR A 41 1.27 -13.79 2.26
C TYR A 41 2.69 -14.40 2.28
N SER A 42 3.55 -14.01 3.24
CA SER A 42 4.96 -14.43 3.29
C SER A 42 5.19 -15.80 3.95
N GLN A 43 4.18 -16.67 3.96
CA GLN A 43 4.28 -18.05 4.47
C GLN A 43 4.97 -18.95 3.44
#